data_AF-A0A229GU99-F1
#
_entry.id   AF-A0A229GU99-F1
#
_cell.length_a   1.000
_cell.length_b   1.000
_cell.length_c   1.000
_cell.angle_alpha   90.00
_cell.angle_beta   90.00
_cell.angle_gamma   90.00
#
_symmetry.space_group_name_H-M   'P 1'
#
loop_
_entity.id
_entity.type
_entity.pdbx_description
1 polymer ?
#
loop_
_entity_poly.entity_id
_entity_poly.type
_entity_poly.pdbx_seq_one_letter_code
_entity_poly.pdbx_strand_id
1 'polypeptide(L)'
;MVLALASIQLGSLVWPAYACGCGGLVPGRNTTVAVARETSVVRWDGHTEEIVMSLTVGGDAHEAAWIMPVPNRATVRLGDRALFDEVGEVTAPAHRTRHYFWPRTGDWPFDDRKIRYADGAGAGAPSSAPPRVGVVGRERLGPFDVARLTATDPDALRDWLEKHGFQLPDRLADGLRPYVRAKWEYVAVRLAPAAVAGRGDGAKDGAEDGAKDGAKDVLGGTLDPLRLTFDSNRLIYPMRLSRLAKTAQNLELYVLAPHRMEPRGDIGGGAPRVTYAGWVTPGQAPRGDLAELAGKRMFLTSFQQSFPRPELIYGDHEFRRAETDDTYQRVTYDHKLLTIGGVPAWLLTVGGGLLAVLAGVLTLLMAARRRRRAERFWGPGGPPGPGDSPGYPQHLSPGQDGLPS
;
A
#
# COMPACT_ATOMS: atom_id res chain seq x y z
N MET A 1 -61.98 -5.20 -13.41
CA MET A 1 -60.62 -5.68 -13.78
C MET A 1 -59.80 -4.65 -14.56
N VAL A 2 -59.96 -3.34 -14.27
CA VAL A 2 -59.18 -2.26 -14.94
C VAL A 2 -58.41 -1.38 -13.93
N LEU A 3 -58.73 -1.48 -12.64
CA LEU A 3 -58.08 -0.68 -11.57
C LEU A 3 -56.81 -1.31 -10.96
N ALA A 4 -56.42 -2.53 -11.37
CA ALA A 4 -55.22 -3.19 -10.85
C ALA A 4 -53.97 -3.00 -11.73
N LEU A 5 -54.11 -2.41 -12.92
CA LEU A 5 -52.99 -2.21 -13.86
C LEU A 5 -52.39 -0.79 -13.82
N ALA A 6 -53.02 0.16 -13.13
CA ALA A 6 -52.49 1.53 -13.01
C ALA A 6 -51.44 1.70 -11.90
N SER A 7 -51.34 0.74 -10.97
CA SER A 7 -50.49 0.86 -9.77
C SER A 7 -49.03 0.41 -9.97
N ILE A 8 -48.69 -0.15 -11.13
CA ILE A 8 -47.33 -0.68 -11.41
C ILE A 8 -46.48 0.31 -12.23
N GLN A 9 -47.06 1.40 -12.74
CA GLN A 9 -46.35 2.41 -13.54
C GLN A 9 -45.65 3.52 -12.71
N LEU A 10 -45.77 3.53 -11.38
CA LEU A 10 -45.17 4.57 -10.51
C LEU A 10 -43.86 4.15 -9.82
N GLY A 11 -43.31 2.98 -10.14
CA GLY A 11 -42.16 2.42 -9.44
C GLY A 11 -40.98 2.09 -10.35
N SER A 12 -40.38 3.07 -11.06
CA SER A 12 -39.03 2.92 -11.64
C SER A 12 -38.53 4.16 -12.39
N LEU A 13 -38.32 5.26 -11.69
CA LEU A 13 -37.22 6.19 -12.01
C LEU A 13 -36.55 6.60 -10.71
N VAL A 14 -36.07 5.63 -9.93
CA VAL A 14 -35.13 5.90 -8.85
C VAL A 14 -33.75 5.78 -9.46
N TRP A 15 -33.21 6.92 -9.89
CA TRP A 15 -31.92 7.01 -10.55
C TRP A 15 -30.82 6.58 -9.59
N PRO A 16 -29.94 5.64 -9.98
CA PRO A 16 -28.84 5.25 -9.12
C PRO A 16 -27.80 6.39 -9.07
N ALA A 17 -27.75 7.11 -7.94
CA ALA A 17 -26.57 7.85 -7.55
C ALA A 17 -25.46 6.85 -7.19
N TYR A 18 -24.25 7.07 -7.68
CA TYR A 18 -23.08 6.31 -7.29
C TYR A 18 -22.14 7.27 -6.58
N ALA A 19 -22.08 7.27 -5.25
CA ALA A 19 -21.10 8.11 -4.55
C ALA A 19 -19.76 7.39 -4.39
N CYS A 20 -18.70 8.19 -4.22
CA CYS A 20 -17.31 7.80 -4.05
C CYS A 20 -16.72 8.51 -2.81
N GLY A 21 -15.57 8.01 -2.33
CA GLY A 21 -14.79 8.42 -1.15
C GLY A 21 -14.73 9.92 -0.81
N CYS A 22 -14.85 10.85 -1.76
CA CYS A 22 -14.87 12.29 -1.43
C CYS A 22 -16.08 13.09 -1.89
N GLY A 23 -16.99 12.45 -2.61
CA GLY A 23 -17.98 13.17 -3.39
C GLY A 23 -19.07 12.29 -3.98
N GLY A 24 -20.14 12.93 -4.44
CA GLY A 24 -21.15 12.25 -5.25
C GLY A 24 -20.69 12.19 -6.71
N LEU A 25 -20.68 11.01 -7.34
CA LEU A 25 -20.67 10.91 -8.80
C LEU A 25 -22.11 10.75 -9.30
N VAL A 26 -22.49 11.59 -10.25
CA VAL A 26 -23.80 11.57 -10.89
C VAL A 26 -23.57 11.19 -12.36
N PRO A 27 -23.81 9.94 -12.77
CA PRO A 27 -23.64 9.53 -14.15
C PRO A 27 -24.72 10.18 -15.04
N GLY A 28 -24.46 10.18 -16.35
CA GLY A 28 -25.48 10.50 -17.36
C GLY A 28 -26.68 9.55 -17.32
N ARG A 29 -27.75 9.92 -18.02
CA ARG A 29 -29.02 9.16 -18.06
C ARG A 29 -28.78 7.70 -18.46
N ASN A 30 -29.38 6.75 -17.72
CA ASN A 30 -29.31 5.31 -17.96
C ASN A 30 -27.88 4.71 -17.98
N THR A 31 -26.93 5.31 -17.26
CA THR A 31 -25.55 4.79 -17.17
C THR A 31 -25.08 4.67 -15.72
N THR A 32 -23.95 3.99 -15.52
CA THR A 32 -23.37 3.63 -14.24
C THR A 32 -21.90 4.04 -14.18
N VAL A 33 -21.44 4.46 -13.00
CA VAL A 33 -20.04 4.79 -12.73
C VAL A 33 -19.70 4.35 -11.31
N ALA A 34 -18.53 3.78 -11.07
CA ALA A 34 -18.03 3.40 -9.77
C ALA A 34 -16.56 3.79 -9.65
N VAL A 35 -16.12 4.12 -8.43
CA VAL A 35 -14.71 4.35 -8.14
C VAL A 35 -14.11 3.11 -7.51
N ALA A 36 -13.08 2.58 -8.16
CA ALA A 36 -12.38 1.37 -7.74
C ALA A 36 -11.23 1.69 -6.77
N ARG A 37 -10.62 2.87 -6.92
CA ARG A 37 -9.53 3.35 -6.06
C ARG A 37 -9.56 4.87 -5.99
N GLU A 38 -9.33 5.37 -4.78
CA GLU A 38 -9.13 6.79 -4.51
C GLU A 38 -7.81 6.96 -3.77
N THR A 39 -6.98 7.86 -4.31
CA THR A 39 -5.71 8.25 -3.69
C THR A 39 -5.65 9.76 -3.63
N SER A 40 -5.39 10.31 -2.44
CA SER A 40 -5.39 11.75 -2.23
C SER A 40 -4.20 12.20 -1.39
N VAL A 41 -3.65 13.37 -1.76
CA VAL A 41 -2.64 14.10 -1.02
C VAL A 41 -3.27 15.38 -0.49
N VAL A 42 -3.28 15.55 0.82
CA VAL A 42 -3.80 16.74 1.51
C VAL A 42 -2.65 17.49 2.14
N ARG A 43 -2.48 18.76 1.79
CA ARG A 43 -1.53 19.67 2.43
C ARG A 43 -2.30 20.70 3.25
N TRP A 44 -1.96 20.86 4.52
CA TRP A 44 -2.55 21.87 5.39
C TRP A 44 -1.49 22.58 6.20
N ASP A 45 -1.48 23.91 6.17
CA ASP A 45 -0.45 24.72 6.85
C ASP A 45 -0.92 25.45 8.11
N GLY A 46 -2.16 25.21 8.53
CA GLY A 46 -2.81 25.87 9.65
C GLY A 46 -4.01 26.73 9.23
N HIS A 47 -3.99 27.24 7.99
CA HIS A 47 -5.00 28.18 7.49
C HIS A 47 -5.51 27.82 6.10
N THR A 48 -4.70 27.19 5.27
CA THR A 48 -5.08 26.79 3.92
C THR A 48 -4.95 25.28 3.79
N GLU A 49 -5.97 24.66 3.19
CA GLU A 49 -5.99 23.24 2.86
C GLU A 49 -5.98 23.07 1.33
N GLU A 50 -5.09 22.20 0.86
CA GLU A 50 -4.98 21.79 -0.53
C GLU A 50 -5.23 20.28 -0.62
N ILE A 51 -6.20 19.87 -1.42
CA ILE A 51 -6.49 18.47 -1.70
C ILE A 51 -6.16 18.19 -3.16
N VAL A 52 -5.15 17.37 -3.42
CA VAL A 52 -4.86 16.81 -4.74
C VAL A 52 -5.34 15.38 -4.77
N MET A 53 -6.25 15.03 -5.67
CA MET A 53 -6.85 13.70 -5.72
C MET A 53 -6.74 13.07 -7.10
N SER A 54 -6.61 11.75 -7.11
CA SER A 54 -6.67 10.91 -8.29
C SER A 54 -7.73 9.82 -8.09
N LEU A 55 -8.64 9.70 -9.05
CA LEU A 55 -9.78 8.76 -8.99
C LEU A 55 -9.64 7.75 -10.12
N THR A 56 -9.74 6.46 -9.82
CA THR A 56 -9.90 5.42 -10.84
C THR A 56 -11.37 5.07 -10.98
N VAL A 57 -11.97 5.47 -12.10
CA VAL A 57 -13.38 5.23 -12.42
C VAL A 57 -13.54 4.04 -13.37
N GLY A 58 -14.67 3.35 -13.24
CA GLY A 58 -15.12 2.32 -14.18
C GLY A 58 -16.64 2.29 -14.26
N GLY A 59 -17.18 1.75 -15.34
CA GLY A 59 -18.61 1.73 -15.61
C GLY A 59 -18.89 1.79 -17.10
N ASP A 60 -20.13 2.14 -17.46
CA ASP A 60 -20.60 2.35 -18.83
C ASP A 60 -21.00 3.82 -19.10
N ALA A 61 -20.82 4.71 -18.11
CA ALA A 61 -21.05 6.14 -18.28
C ALA A 61 -20.06 6.79 -19.24
N HIS A 62 -20.56 7.60 -20.17
CA HIS A 62 -19.71 8.44 -21.03
C HIS A 62 -19.33 9.76 -20.35
N GLU A 63 -20.16 10.23 -19.42
CA GLU A 63 -19.94 11.44 -18.66
C GLU A 63 -20.50 11.29 -17.24
N ALA A 64 -19.91 12.01 -16.30
CA ALA A 64 -20.38 12.04 -14.93
C ALA A 64 -20.13 13.41 -14.31
N ALA A 65 -21.00 13.89 -13.44
CA ALA A 65 -20.73 15.03 -12.59
C ALA A 65 -20.15 14.55 -11.25
N TRP A 66 -18.98 15.06 -10.88
CA TRP A 66 -18.36 14.85 -9.59
C TRP A 66 -18.62 16.05 -8.69
N ILE A 67 -19.16 15.81 -7.50
CA ILE A 67 -19.57 16.84 -6.54
C ILE A 67 -18.81 16.64 -5.25
N MET A 68 -18.00 17.62 -4.85
CA MET A 68 -17.24 17.60 -3.60
C MET A 68 -17.64 18.76 -2.68
N PRO A 69 -18.11 18.47 -1.46
CA PRO A 69 -18.30 19.46 -0.40
C PRO A 69 -16.96 19.98 0.11
N VAL A 70 -16.84 21.29 0.28
CA VAL A 70 -15.66 21.95 0.85
C VAL A 70 -16.08 22.95 1.94
N PRO A 71 -15.35 23.08 3.07
CA PRO A 71 -15.75 23.98 4.15
C PRO A 71 -15.88 25.46 3.73
N ASN A 72 -15.03 25.89 2.80
CA ASN A 72 -15.00 27.24 2.27
C ASN A 72 -14.79 27.19 0.75
N ARG A 73 -14.91 28.35 0.11
CA ARG A 73 -14.71 28.51 -1.34
C ARG A 73 -13.38 27.93 -1.80
N ALA A 74 -13.46 26.99 -2.75
CA ALA A 74 -12.29 26.37 -3.34
C ALA A 74 -11.94 26.94 -4.72
N THR A 75 -10.64 27.05 -4.99
CA THR A 75 -10.11 27.13 -6.35
C THR A 75 -9.79 25.73 -6.86
N VAL A 76 -10.15 25.44 -8.11
CA VAL A 76 -9.93 24.14 -8.75
C VAL A 76 -8.88 24.29 -9.84
N ARG A 77 -7.90 23.40 -9.87
CA ARG A 77 -6.87 23.30 -10.90
C ARG A 77 -6.62 21.84 -11.24
N LEU A 78 -5.96 21.59 -12.37
CA LEU A 78 -5.36 20.29 -12.64
C LEU A 78 -4.17 20.09 -11.68
N GLY A 79 -4.04 18.88 -11.14
CA GLY A 79 -2.87 18.44 -10.39
C GLY A 79 -1.90 17.68 -11.30
N ASP A 80 -0.65 17.56 -10.84
CA ASP A 80 0.35 16.74 -11.53
C ASP A 80 0.20 15.26 -11.12
N ARG A 81 0.34 14.36 -12.09
CA ARG A 81 0.38 12.91 -11.84
C ARG A 81 1.68 12.48 -11.18
N ALA A 82 2.78 13.16 -11.50
CA ALA A 82 4.11 12.88 -10.95
C ALA A 82 4.14 12.97 -9.42
N LEU A 83 3.27 13.80 -8.82
CA LEU A 83 3.06 13.87 -7.38
C LEU A 83 2.71 12.51 -6.76
N PHE A 84 1.85 11.72 -7.41
CA PHE A 84 1.40 10.43 -6.86
C PHE A 84 2.48 9.34 -6.98
N ASP A 85 3.27 9.39 -8.05
CA ASP A 85 4.45 8.53 -8.16
C ASP A 85 5.46 8.86 -7.07
N GLU A 86 5.72 10.15 -6.87
CA GLU A 86 6.71 10.64 -5.91
C GLU A 86 6.31 10.35 -4.46
N VAL A 87 5.04 10.59 -4.09
CA VAL A 87 4.56 10.24 -2.75
C VAL A 87 4.57 8.72 -2.55
N GLY A 88 4.29 7.94 -3.59
CA GLY A 88 4.40 6.48 -3.55
C GLY A 88 5.84 6.00 -3.30
N GLU A 89 6.82 6.64 -3.94
CA GLU A 89 8.25 6.36 -3.75
C GLU A 89 8.71 6.72 -2.33
N VAL A 90 8.39 7.92 -1.86
CA VAL A 90 8.78 8.41 -0.53
C VAL A 90 8.17 7.55 0.59
N THR A 91 6.95 7.05 0.39
CA THR A 91 6.22 6.26 1.40
C THR A 91 6.37 4.75 1.23
N ALA A 92 7.22 4.31 0.28
CA ALA A 92 7.43 2.91 -0.01
C ALA A 92 7.91 2.15 1.24
N PRO A 93 7.51 0.88 1.43
CA PRO A 93 7.99 0.07 2.53
C PRO A 93 9.51 -0.12 2.46
N ALA A 94 10.18 -0.09 3.61
CA ALA A 94 11.58 -0.45 3.70
C ALA A 94 11.74 -1.97 3.55
N HIS A 95 12.53 -2.41 2.58
CA HIS A 95 12.89 -3.82 2.44
C HIS A 95 14.00 -4.20 3.42
N ARG A 96 13.82 -5.32 4.13
CA ARG A 96 14.81 -5.90 5.04
C ARG A 96 14.94 -7.39 4.77
N THR A 97 16.16 -7.85 4.53
CA THR A 97 16.40 -9.29 4.33
C THR A 97 16.48 -9.99 5.69
N ARG A 98 15.69 -11.04 5.90
CA ARG A 98 15.87 -11.99 7.00
C ARG A 98 16.39 -13.31 6.44
N HIS A 99 17.52 -13.74 6.98
CA HIS A 99 18.06 -15.03 6.63
C HIS A 99 17.45 -16.12 7.50
N TYR A 100 17.09 -17.25 6.88
CA TYR A 100 16.71 -18.46 7.58
C TYR A 100 17.68 -19.58 7.23
N PHE A 101 17.90 -20.47 8.21
CA PHE A 101 18.92 -21.49 8.12
C PHE A 101 18.42 -22.76 7.40
N TRP A 102 17.22 -23.23 7.73
CA TRP A 102 16.64 -24.45 7.19
C TRP A 102 15.83 -24.18 5.91
N PRO A 103 16.03 -24.95 4.83
CA PRO A 103 15.32 -24.76 3.57
C PRO A 103 13.81 -24.93 3.72
N ARG A 104 13.03 -24.13 2.98
CA ARG A 104 11.56 -24.23 2.86
C ARG A 104 11.19 -24.80 1.48
N THR A 105 9.91 -25.01 1.23
CA THR A 105 9.40 -25.43 -0.09
C THR A 105 9.88 -24.45 -1.18
N GLY A 106 10.52 -24.94 -2.25
CA GLY A 106 11.19 -24.11 -3.28
C GLY A 106 12.71 -23.91 -3.09
N ASP A 107 13.24 -24.13 -1.88
CA ASP A 107 14.68 -23.98 -1.58
C ASP A 107 15.48 -25.28 -1.73
N TRP A 108 14.80 -26.40 -1.94
CA TRP A 108 15.44 -27.70 -2.02
C TRP A 108 16.27 -27.78 -3.32
N PRO A 109 17.51 -28.31 -3.27
CA PRO A 109 18.36 -28.44 -4.46
C PRO A 109 17.80 -29.38 -5.55
N PHE A 110 16.69 -30.08 -5.28
CA PHE A 110 15.98 -30.97 -6.20
C PHE A 110 14.51 -30.57 -6.41
N ASP A 111 14.15 -29.31 -6.14
CA ASP A 111 12.82 -28.79 -6.45
C ASP A 111 12.85 -28.18 -7.87
N ASP A 112 12.27 -28.89 -8.84
CA ASP A 112 12.40 -28.66 -10.29
C ASP A 112 11.61 -27.44 -10.80
N ARG A 113 11.24 -26.49 -9.92
CA ARG A 113 10.36 -25.35 -10.26
C ARG A 113 11.07 -24.00 -10.39
N LYS A 114 12.39 -23.96 -10.55
CA LYS A 114 13.12 -22.70 -10.83
C LYS A 114 13.02 -22.30 -12.30
N ILE A 115 11.88 -21.72 -12.69
CA ILE A 115 11.77 -20.93 -13.93
C ILE A 115 12.52 -19.61 -13.74
N ARG A 116 13.44 -19.37 -14.68
CA ARG A 116 14.24 -18.17 -14.90
C ARG A 116 13.41 -16.88 -14.78
N TYR A 117 13.82 -15.98 -13.89
CA TYR A 117 13.67 -14.55 -14.11
C TYR A 117 15.05 -14.02 -14.51
N ALA A 118 15.18 -13.65 -15.79
CA ALA A 118 16.34 -12.95 -16.31
C ALA A 118 16.09 -11.44 -16.15
N ASP A 119 17.06 -10.75 -15.57
CA ASP A 119 17.14 -9.30 -15.52
C ASP A 119 17.24 -8.71 -16.94
N GLY A 120 16.42 -7.69 -17.20
CA GLY A 120 16.52 -6.85 -18.38
C GLY A 120 16.66 -5.40 -17.95
N ALA A 121 17.88 -4.88 -17.98
CA ALA A 121 18.18 -3.45 -17.90
C ALA A 121 18.41 -2.89 -19.31
N GLY A 122 17.78 -1.76 -19.62
CA GLY A 122 18.01 -1.01 -20.87
C GLY A 122 17.29 0.35 -20.82
N ALA A 123 18.08 1.41 -20.87
CA ALA A 123 17.72 2.80 -20.59
C ALA A 123 17.13 3.55 -21.81
N GLY A 124 16.38 4.62 -21.53
CA GLY A 124 16.05 5.68 -22.48
C GLY A 124 15.46 6.89 -21.75
N ALA A 125 16.18 8.01 -21.76
CA ALA A 125 15.77 9.29 -21.17
C ALA A 125 15.09 10.19 -22.23
N PRO A 126 14.22 11.14 -21.82
CA PRO A 126 14.01 12.35 -22.59
C PRO A 126 14.45 13.62 -21.84
N SER A 127 14.86 14.60 -22.65
CA SER A 127 15.36 15.93 -22.30
C SER A 127 14.23 16.92 -22.05
N SER A 128 14.44 17.87 -21.13
CA SER A 128 13.56 19.00 -20.80
C SER A 128 14.14 20.34 -21.29
N ALA A 129 13.29 21.28 -21.76
CA ALA A 129 13.25 22.68 -21.28
C ALA A 129 12.17 23.54 -21.99
N PRO A 130 11.67 24.64 -21.36
CA PRO A 130 10.36 25.30 -21.59
C PRO A 130 10.52 26.80 -22.04
N PRO A 131 9.62 27.78 -21.76
CA PRO A 131 8.16 27.93 -21.98
C PRO A 131 7.81 29.21 -22.82
N ARG A 132 6.53 29.44 -23.16
CA ARG A 132 5.96 30.80 -23.36
C ARG A 132 4.51 30.91 -22.85
N VAL A 133 4.21 32.09 -22.29
CA VAL A 133 3.10 32.50 -21.39
C VAL A 133 1.86 32.99 -22.16
N GLY A 134 0.66 32.98 -21.53
CA GLY A 134 -0.45 33.86 -21.96
C GLY A 134 -1.85 33.73 -21.34
N VAL A 135 -2.03 34.19 -20.09
CA VAL A 135 -3.16 35.02 -19.56
C VAL A 135 -4.66 34.56 -19.64
N VAL A 136 -5.21 34.27 -18.44
CA VAL A 136 -6.46 34.73 -17.76
C VAL A 136 -7.86 34.51 -18.37
N GLY A 137 -8.69 33.76 -17.61
CA GLY A 137 -10.08 34.13 -17.29
C GLY A 137 -11.20 33.23 -17.83
N ARG A 138 -11.86 32.50 -16.92
CA ARG A 138 -12.94 31.49 -17.11
C ARG A 138 -12.49 30.25 -17.90
N GLU A 139 -12.16 29.17 -17.19
CA GLU A 139 -11.36 28.09 -17.78
C GLU A 139 -12.06 26.73 -17.78
N ARG A 140 -12.19 26.17 -18.98
CA ARG A 140 -12.30 24.73 -19.22
C ARG A 140 -10.94 24.14 -18.84
N LEU A 141 -10.86 23.42 -17.71
CA LEU A 141 -9.61 22.83 -17.24
C LEU A 141 -9.29 21.62 -18.10
N GLY A 142 -8.66 21.83 -19.25
CA GLY A 142 -8.36 20.76 -20.20
C GLY A 142 -9.62 19.96 -20.61
N PRO A 143 -9.70 18.64 -20.33
CA PRO A 143 -10.87 17.83 -20.66
C PRO A 143 -12.08 18.03 -19.72
N PHE A 144 -11.94 18.82 -18.65
CA PHE A 144 -12.99 19.01 -17.65
C PHE A 144 -13.78 20.31 -17.86
N ASP A 145 -15.11 20.21 -17.77
CA ASP A 145 -15.97 21.38 -17.58
C ASP A 145 -16.21 21.57 -16.08
N VAL A 146 -15.49 22.52 -15.47
CA VAL A 146 -15.60 22.79 -14.02
C VAL A 146 -16.60 23.90 -13.75
N ALA A 147 -17.52 23.65 -12.83
CA ALA A 147 -18.32 24.67 -12.20
C ALA A 147 -18.10 24.72 -10.69
N ARG A 148 -18.16 25.94 -10.16
CA ARG A 148 -18.08 26.19 -8.73
C ARG A 148 -19.45 26.68 -8.29
N LEU A 149 -20.00 26.02 -7.29
CA LEU A 149 -21.37 26.26 -6.85
C LEU A 149 -21.36 26.49 -5.33
N THR A 150 -21.94 27.59 -4.89
CA THR A 150 -22.07 27.91 -3.47
C THR A 150 -23.18 27.05 -2.84
N ALA A 151 -22.94 26.39 -1.70
CA ALA A 151 -23.95 25.49 -1.10
C ALA A 151 -25.07 26.21 -0.34
N THR A 152 -25.10 27.55 -0.37
CA THR A 152 -26.18 28.32 0.25
C THR A 152 -27.48 28.26 -0.54
N ASP A 153 -27.43 27.75 -1.77
CA ASP A 153 -28.59 27.58 -2.64
C ASP A 153 -28.66 26.11 -3.10
N PRO A 154 -29.47 25.27 -2.45
CA PRO A 154 -29.63 23.88 -2.85
C PRO A 154 -30.25 23.74 -4.26
N ASP A 155 -30.93 24.78 -4.75
CA ASP A 155 -31.46 24.80 -6.11
C ASP A 155 -30.36 25.15 -7.12
N ALA A 156 -29.35 25.94 -6.76
CA ALA A 156 -28.20 26.22 -7.64
C ALA A 156 -27.42 24.97 -8.07
N LEU A 157 -27.27 23.97 -7.18
CA LEU A 157 -26.66 22.68 -7.55
C LEU A 157 -27.55 21.89 -8.51
N ARG A 158 -28.86 21.87 -8.24
CA ARG A 158 -29.85 21.20 -9.08
C ARG A 158 -29.88 21.83 -10.48
N ASP A 159 -29.98 23.15 -10.56
CA ASP A 159 -30.02 23.92 -11.79
C ASP A 159 -28.75 23.70 -12.62
N TRP A 160 -27.59 23.67 -11.97
CA TRP A 160 -26.34 23.35 -12.67
C TRP A 160 -26.35 21.92 -13.23
N LEU A 161 -26.76 20.93 -12.44
CA LEU A 161 -26.85 19.55 -12.91
C LEU A 161 -27.82 19.44 -14.09
N GLU A 162 -29.01 20.02 -13.99
CA GLU A 162 -30.03 19.98 -15.05
C GLU A 162 -29.55 20.66 -16.33
N LYS A 163 -28.92 21.84 -16.22
CA LYS A 163 -28.33 22.56 -17.35
C LYS A 163 -27.26 21.74 -18.08
N HIS A 164 -26.54 20.89 -17.35
CA HIS A 164 -25.49 20.03 -17.88
C HIS A 164 -25.97 18.61 -18.20
N GLY A 165 -27.28 18.35 -18.20
CA GLY A 165 -27.88 17.07 -18.61
C GLY A 165 -27.92 16.01 -17.52
N PHE A 166 -27.51 16.34 -16.30
CA PHE A 166 -27.55 15.48 -15.12
C PHE A 166 -28.84 15.70 -14.32
N GLN A 167 -29.22 14.71 -13.51
CA GLN A 167 -30.34 14.83 -12.55
C GLN A 167 -29.82 14.57 -11.15
N LEU A 168 -30.12 15.48 -10.21
CA LEU A 168 -29.75 15.31 -8.80
C LEU A 168 -30.63 14.20 -8.17
N PRO A 169 -30.06 13.06 -7.75
CA PRO A 169 -30.86 12.01 -7.14
C PRO A 169 -31.24 12.38 -5.71
N ASP A 170 -32.46 12.01 -5.27
CA ASP A 170 -32.96 12.33 -3.92
C ASP A 170 -32.02 11.88 -2.80
N ARG A 171 -31.42 10.69 -2.95
CA ARG A 171 -30.43 10.16 -1.99
C ARG A 171 -29.20 11.06 -1.85
N LEU A 172 -28.75 11.66 -2.95
CA LEU A 172 -27.63 12.59 -2.92
C LEU A 172 -28.06 13.93 -2.33
N ALA A 173 -29.24 14.44 -2.69
CA ALA A 173 -29.80 15.65 -2.09
C ALA A 173 -29.90 15.51 -0.55
N ASP A 174 -30.37 14.36 -0.05
CA ASP A 174 -30.43 14.09 1.38
C ASP A 174 -29.05 13.96 2.03
N GLY A 175 -28.10 13.32 1.35
CA GLY A 175 -26.70 13.25 1.77
C GLY A 175 -26.01 14.60 1.87
N LEU A 176 -26.45 15.60 1.09
CA LEU A 176 -25.90 16.95 1.06
C LEU A 176 -26.44 17.86 2.18
N ARG A 177 -27.61 17.57 2.74
CA ARG A 177 -28.26 18.38 3.80
C ARG A 177 -27.34 18.75 4.98
N PRO A 178 -26.47 17.86 5.51
CA PRO A 178 -25.55 18.22 6.58
C PRO A 178 -24.57 19.34 6.19
N TYR A 179 -24.10 19.36 4.94
CA TYR A 179 -23.18 20.38 4.45
C TYR A 179 -23.89 21.71 4.20
N VAL A 180 -25.13 21.69 3.71
CA VAL A 180 -25.96 22.91 3.63
C VAL A 180 -26.15 23.54 5.01
N ARG A 181 -26.48 22.73 6.03
CA ARG A 181 -26.61 23.21 7.41
C ARG A 181 -25.30 23.77 7.96
N ALA A 182 -24.17 23.15 7.58
CA ALA A 182 -22.83 23.62 7.93
C ALA A 182 -22.36 24.83 7.10
N LYS A 183 -23.15 25.28 6.12
CA LYS A 183 -22.84 26.37 5.18
C LYS A 183 -21.54 26.16 4.40
N TRP A 184 -21.27 24.91 4.01
CA TRP A 184 -20.12 24.58 3.16
C TRP A 184 -20.32 25.14 1.74
N GLU A 185 -19.38 24.94 0.83
CA GLU A 185 -19.54 25.17 -0.61
C GLU A 185 -19.42 23.85 -1.38
N TYR A 186 -19.77 23.84 -2.66
CA TYR A 186 -19.67 22.67 -3.54
C TYR A 186 -18.77 22.96 -4.74
N VAL A 187 -17.87 22.02 -4.99
CA VAL A 187 -17.16 21.94 -6.27
C VAL A 187 -17.91 20.92 -7.13
N ALA A 188 -18.32 21.32 -8.34
CA ALA A 188 -19.03 20.45 -9.27
C ALA A 188 -18.25 20.38 -10.59
N VAL A 189 -17.70 19.22 -10.92
CA VAL A 189 -16.89 19.01 -12.12
C VAL A 189 -17.59 18.02 -13.03
N ARG A 190 -17.81 18.38 -14.29
CA ARG A 190 -18.22 17.42 -15.30
C ARG A 190 -16.98 16.71 -15.86
N LEU A 191 -17.03 15.38 -15.74
CA LEU A 191 -16.04 14.42 -16.22
C LEU A 191 -16.49 13.88 -17.59
N ALA A 192 -15.54 13.76 -18.50
CA ALA A 192 -15.72 13.20 -19.85
C ALA A 192 -14.53 12.28 -20.19
N PRO A 193 -14.59 11.42 -21.21
CA PRO A 193 -13.58 10.39 -21.44
C PRO A 193 -12.17 10.95 -21.72
N ALA A 194 -12.09 12.18 -22.23
CA ALA A 194 -10.82 12.90 -22.40
C ALA A 194 -10.11 13.20 -21.07
N ALA A 195 -10.79 13.08 -19.92
CA ALA A 195 -10.25 13.26 -18.58
C ALA A 195 -9.46 12.04 -18.07
N VAL A 196 -9.42 10.94 -18.83
CA VAL A 196 -8.72 9.73 -18.42
C VAL A 196 -7.22 9.86 -18.70
N ALA A 197 -6.45 9.72 -17.63
CA ALA A 197 -5.01 9.70 -17.63
C ALA A 197 -4.44 8.53 -18.44
N GLY A 198 -3.54 8.84 -19.37
CA GLY A 198 -2.78 7.85 -20.15
C GLY A 198 -3.42 7.47 -21.49
N ARG A 199 -4.55 8.09 -21.88
CA ARG A 199 -4.98 8.11 -23.29
C ARG A 199 -4.17 9.17 -24.04
N GLY A 200 -2.86 8.90 -24.19
CA GLY A 200 -1.95 9.78 -24.90
C GLY A 200 -2.41 10.04 -26.33
N ASP A 201 -2.27 11.30 -26.77
CA ASP A 201 -1.66 11.78 -28.02
C ASP A 201 -1.34 10.77 -29.15
N GLY A 202 -2.28 9.86 -29.44
CA GLY A 202 -2.26 8.88 -30.53
C GLY A 202 -3.58 8.83 -31.30
N ALA A 203 -4.49 9.80 -31.10
CA ALA A 203 -5.67 9.98 -31.95
C ALA A 203 -5.35 10.80 -33.23
N LYS A 204 -4.19 10.52 -33.82
CA LYS A 204 -3.71 10.88 -35.17
C LYS A 204 -2.60 9.85 -35.41
N ASP A 205 -2.84 8.69 -36.01
CA ASP A 205 -3.08 8.50 -37.43
C ASP A 205 -3.73 7.12 -37.63
N GLY A 206 -4.82 7.07 -38.39
CA GLY A 206 -5.56 5.83 -38.64
C GLY A 206 -7.05 6.06 -38.88
N ALA A 207 -7.41 7.19 -39.50
CA ALA A 207 -8.73 7.37 -40.07
C ALA A 207 -8.76 6.76 -41.47
N GLU A 208 -8.69 5.43 -41.55
CA GLU A 208 -9.11 4.69 -42.73
C GLU A 208 -9.57 3.29 -42.29
N ASP A 209 -10.82 3.00 -42.64
CA ASP A 209 -11.51 1.71 -42.58
C ASP A 209 -11.86 1.10 -41.21
N GLY A 210 -13.05 1.45 -40.71
CA GLY A 210 -13.66 0.66 -39.63
C GLY A 210 -14.86 1.23 -38.89
N ALA A 211 -15.59 2.23 -39.41
CA ALA A 211 -16.84 2.69 -38.78
C ALA A 211 -17.99 1.68 -39.03
N LYS A 212 -17.93 0.55 -38.33
CA LYS A 212 -19.10 -0.26 -37.99
C LYS A 212 -19.08 -0.47 -36.48
N ASP A 213 -20.00 0.23 -35.83
CA ASP A 213 -20.46 0.16 -34.44
C ASP A 213 -20.17 1.45 -33.65
N GLY A 214 -21.23 2.21 -33.36
CA GLY A 214 -21.23 3.50 -32.68
C GLY A 214 -20.91 3.42 -31.17
N ALA A 215 -19.81 2.78 -30.79
CA ALA A 215 -19.32 2.77 -29.43
C ALA A 215 -18.76 4.17 -29.09
N LYS A 216 -19.57 4.99 -28.41
CA LYS A 216 -19.09 6.23 -27.79
C LYS A 216 -18.08 5.86 -26.71
N ASP A 217 -16.95 6.58 -26.61
CA ASP A 217 -15.95 6.31 -25.58
C ASP A 217 -16.54 6.37 -24.18
N VAL A 218 -16.27 5.35 -23.37
CA VAL A 218 -16.73 5.25 -21.98
C VAL A 218 -15.71 5.88 -21.04
N LEU A 219 -16.19 6.48 -19.94
CA LEU A 219 -15.39 6.99 -18.84
C LEU A 219 -14.85 5.80 -18.04
N GLY A 220 -13.60 5.41 -18.31
CA GLY A 220 -12.95 4.31 -17.62
C GLY A 220 -11.43 4.50 -17.55
N GLY A 221 -10.85 4.23 -16.39
CA GLY A 221 -9.43 4.41 -16.09
C GLY A 221 -9.18 5.41 -14.97
N THR A 222 -7.91 5.72 -14.73
CA THR A 222 -7.49 6.75 -13.78
C THR A 222 -7.75 8.12 -14.39
N LEU A 223 -8.37 9.04 -13.66
CA LEU A 223 -8.61 10.40 -14.10
C LEU A 223 -7.38 11.29 -13.87
N ASP A 224 -7.28 12.36 -14.66
CA ASP A 224 -6.33 13.43 -14.38
C ASP A 224 -6.56 13.99 -12.97
N PRO A 225 -5.49 14.21 -12.19
CA PRO A 225 -5.65 14.69 -10.84
C PRO A 225 -6.30 16.06 -10.78
N LEU A 226 -7.12 16.27 -9.76
CA LEU A 226 -7.74 17.57 -9.47
C LEU A 226 -7.15 18.11 -8.17
N ARG A 227 -6.70 19.36 -8.21
CA ARG A 227 -6.24 20.12 -7.04
C ARG A 227 -7.33 21.11 -6.63
N LEU A 228 -7.79 20.97 -5.40
CA LEU A 228 -8.65 21.92 -4.71
C LEU A 228 -7.85 22.69 -3.67
N THR A 229 -7.99 24.00 -3.62
CA THR A 229 -7.37 24.85 -2.60
C THR A 229 -8.42 25.72 -1.96
N PHE A 230 -8.55 25.70 -0.64
CA PHE A 230 -9.52 26.49 0.12
C PHE A 230 -8.99 26.85 1.49
N ASP A 231 -9.54 27.91 2.08
CA ASP A 231 -9.22 28.28 3.47
C ASP A 231 -9.85 27.29 4.43
N SER A 232 -9.09 26.83 5.42
CA SER A 232 -9.59 25.99 6.49
C SER A 232 -8.71 26.10 7.74
N ASN A 233 -9.33 26.42 8.88
CA ASN A 233 -8.65 26.43 10.18
C ASN A 233 -8.54 25.02 10.80
N ARG A 234 -9.00 23.99 10.10
CA ARG A 234 -9.03 22.60 10.55
C ARG A 234 -8.75 21.70 9.35
N LEU A 235 -7.91 20.69 9.52
CA LEU A 235 -7.68 19.71 8.48
C LEU A 235 -8.87 18.73 8.39
N ILE A 236 -9.61 18.77 7.27
CA ILE A 236 -10.83 17.99 7.07
C ILE A 236 -10.88 17.39 5.67
N TYR A 237 -10.91 16.06 5.59
CA TYR A 237 -11.10 15.33 4.34
C TYR A 237 -12.55 14.80 4.23
N PRO A 238 -13.35 15.31 3.28
CA PRO A 238 -14.75 14.90 3.11
C PRO A 238 -14.87 13.42 2.76
N MET A 239 -15.74 12.69 3.47
CA MET A 239 -16.03 11.27 3.26
C MET A 239 -17.52 10.92 3.46
N ARG A 240 -18.32 11.82 4.04
CA ARG A 240 -19.70 11.50 4.42
C ARG A 240 -20.58 11.12 3.23
N LEU A 241 -20.37 11.72 2.05
CA LEU A 241 -21.15 11.38 0.85
C LEU A 241 -20.90 9.96 0.37
N SER A 242 -19.74 9.38 0.68
CA SER A 242 -19.36 8.01 0.31
C SER A 242 -20.25 6.97 0.97
N ARG A 243 -21.05 7.35 1.96
CA ARG A 243 -22.13 6.50 2.49
C ARG A 243 -23.15 6.06 1.45
N LEU A 244 -23.24 6.77 0.33
CA LEU A 244 -24.15 6.45 -0.76
C LEU A 244 -23.50 5.49 -1.78
N ALA A 245 -22.23 5.11 -1.58
CA ALA A 245 -21.56 4.12 -2.40
C ALA A 245 -22.20 2.74 -2.21
N LYS A 246 -22.32 1.97 -3.29
CA LYS A 246 -22.84 0.59 -3.28
C LYS A 246 -21.75 -0.46 -3.15
N THR A 247 -20.50 -0.07 -3.36
CA THR A 247 -19.32 -0.95 -3.35
C THR A 247 -18.40 -0.57 -2.19
N ALA A 248 -17.67 -1.55 -1.67
CA ALA A 248 -16.65 -1.30 -0.66
C ALA A 248 -15.68 -0.22 -1.13
N GLN A 249 -15.29 0.68 -0.22
CA GLN A 249 -14.34 1.76 -0.50
C GLN A 249 -13.02 1.48 0.20
N ASN A 250 -11.91 1.87 -0.42
CA ASN A 250 -10.59 1.89 0.19
C ASN A 250 -10.01 3.29 0.03
N LEU A 251 -9.62 3.89 1.14
CA LEU A 251 -9.03 5.21 1.20
C LEU A 251 -7.52 5.07 1.39
N GLU A 252 -6.75 5.68 0.49
CA GLU A 252 -5.32 5.93 0.66
C GLU A 252 -5.10 7.45 0.70
N LEU A 253 -4.70 7.93 1.88
CA LEU A 253 -4.62 9.36 2.17
C LEU A 253 -3.23 9.73 2.66
N TYR A 254 -2.61 10.69 1.99
CA TYR A 254 -1.35 11.29 2.38
C TYR A 254 -1.60 12.67 2.95
N VAL A 255 -1.19 12.92 4.19
CA VAL A 255 -1.38 14.19 4.88
C VAL A 255 -0.03 14.85 5.11
N LEU A 256 0.18 16.00 4.47
CA LEU A 256 1.29 16.93 4.72
C LEU A 256 0.82 18.06 5.64
N ALA A 257 1.45 18.21 6.80
CA ALA A 257 1.15 19.28 7.75
C ALA A 257 2.40 19.70 8.54
N PRO A 258 2.39 20.80 9.31
CA PRO A 258 3.53 21.18 10.16
C PRO A 258 3.94 20.13 11.19
N HIS A 259 3.00 19.26 11.58
CA HIS A 259 3.17 18.19 12.56
C HIS A 259 2.53 16.90 12.08
N ARG A 260 2.86 15.78 12.72
CA ARG A 260 2.16 14.52 12.52
C ARG A 260 0.70 14.70 12.88
N MET A 261 -0.16 14.32 11.95
CA MET A 261 -1.61 14.37 12.12
C MET A 261 -2.14 12.96 12.34
N GLU A 262 -3.33 12.85 12.92
CA GLU A 262 -4.06 11.60 13.04
C GLU A 262 -5.57 11.83 12.89
N PRO A 263 -6.32 10.90 12.27
CA PRO A 263 -7.78 10.98 12.23
C PRO A 263 -8.36 10.95 13.64
N ARG A 264 -9.42 11.71 13.88
CA ARG A 264 -10.15 11.70 15.16
C ARG A 264 -10.91 10.40 15.43
N GLY A 265 -11.15 9.59 14.40
CA GLY A 265 -11.89 8.34 14.50
C GLY A 265 -11.96 7.59 13.17
N ASP A 266 -12.68 6.48 13.16
CA ASP A 266 -12.85 5.59 12.02
C ASP A 266 -13.96 6.00 11.04
N ILE A 267 -14.78 6.99 11.40
CA ILE A 267 -15.96 7.45 10.66
C ILE A 267 -16.89 6.34 10.16
N GLY A 268 -16.88 5.14 10.77
CA GLY A 268 -17.71 3.99 10.40
C GLY A 268 -17.02 2.91 9.55
N GLY A 269 -15.72 3.08 9.25
CA GLY A 269 -14.88 2.07 8.59
C GLY A 269 -14.07 1.21 9.55
N GLY A 270 -13.10 0.46 9.03
CA GLY A 270 -12.05 -0.14 9.85
C GLY A 270 -11.14 0.93 10.47
N ALA A 271 -10.35 0.59 11.49
CA ALA A 271 -9.42 1.56 12.09
C ALA A 271 -8.42 2.10 11.04
N PRO A 272 -8.20 3.43 10.96
CA PRO A 272 -7.18 4.00 10.08
C PRO A 272 -5.79 3.46 10.43
N ARG A 273 -5.08 2.92 9.45
CA ARG A 273 -3.73 2.36 9.65
C ARG A 273 -2.69 3.30 9.06
N VAL A 274 -1.72 3.70 9.88
CA VAL A 274 -0.55 4.44 9.41
C VAL A 274 0.39 3.48 8.68
N THR A 275 0.75 3.80 7.45
CA THR A 275 1.72 3.04 6.63
C THR A 275 3.07 3.74 6.53
N TYR A 276 3.08 5.06 6.71
CA TYR A 276 4.27 5.91 6.72
C TYR A 276 4.03 7.16 7.58
N ALA A 277 5.08 7.64 8.25
CA ALA A 277 5.13 8.90 8.98
C ALA A 277 6.59 9.41 8.93
N GLY A 278 6.83 10.58 8.34
CA GLY A 278 8.19 11.09 8.15
C GLY A 278 8.24 12.54 7.73
N TRP A 279 9.39 13.18 7.94
CA TRP A 279 9.62 14.55 7.48
C TRP A 279 9.91 14.57 5.97
N VAL A 280 9.24 15.46 5.26
CA VAL A 280 9.54 15.83 3.88
C VAL A 280 10.22 17.18 3.91
N THR A 281 11.44 17.27 3.35
CA THR A 281 12.15 18.53 3.15
C THR A 281 12.26 18.83 1.66
N PRO A 282 12.07 20.11 1.24
CA PRO A 282 12.37 20.52 -0.13
C PRO A 282 13.84 20.19 -0.46
N GLY A 283 14.06 19.24 -1.36
CA GLY A 283 15.39 18.69 -1.70
C GLY A 283 15.55 17.18 -1.49
N GLN A 284 14.67 16.53 -0.73
CA GLN A 284 14.58 15.06 -0.63
C GLN A 284 13.52 14.44 -1.55
N ALA A 285 12.70 15.30 -2.19
CA ALA A 285 11.66 14.90 -3.11
C ALA A 285 12.31 14.62 -4.50
N PRO A 286 12.27 13.36 -5.00
CA PRO A 286 12.95 12.93 -6.23
C PRO A 286 12.66 13.77 -7.49
N ARG A 287 11.45 14.31 -7.60
CA ARG A 287 10.92 14.97 -8.82
C ARG A 287 10.47 16.40 -8.58
N GLY A 288 10.26 16.79 -7.32
CA GLY A 288 10.05 18.16 -6.91
C GLY A 288 8.57 18.55 -6.75
N ASP A 289 7.62 17.76 -7.25
CA ASP A 289 6.17 18.03 -7.12
C ASP A 289 5.71 18.02 -5.65
N LEU A 290 6.18 17.03 -4.90
CA LEU A 290 5.95 16.92 -3.46
C LEU A 290 6.68 18.02 -2.69
N ALA A 291 7.87 18.44 -3.14
CA ALA A 291 8.58 19.57 -2.55
C ALA A 291 7.89 20.91 -2.83
N GLU A 292 7.34 21.10 -4.04
CA GLU A 292 6.55 22.27 -4.41
C GLU A 292 5.28 22.33 -3.58
N LEU A 293 4.54 21.20 -3.50
CA LEU A 293 3.35 21.11 -2.66
C LEU A 293 3.66 21.32 -1.18
N ALA A 294 4.82 20.87 -0.68
CA ALA A 294 5.23 21.11 0.71
C ALA A 294 5.66 22.57 0.93
N GLY A 295 6.38 23.18 0.00
CA GLY A 295 6.92 24.56 0.03
C GLY A 295 7.93 24.86 1.17
N LYS A 296 7.92 24.06 2.23
CA LYS A 296 8.75 24.11 3.44
C LYS A 296 8.83 22.70 4.02
N ARG A 297 9.63 22.53 5.07
CA ARG A 297 9.66 21.27 5.83
C ARG A 297 8.26 20.98 6.39
N MET A 298 7.70 19.83 6.03
CA MET A 298 6.40 19.36 6.50
C MET A 298 6.50 17.89 6.92
N PHE A 299 5.59 17.47 7.78
CA PHE A 299 5.42 16.10 8.21
C PHE A 299 4.40 15.41 7.32
N LEU A 300 4.81 14.32 6.67
CA LEU A 300 3.98 13.48 5.83
C LEU A 300 3.52 12.25 6.62
N THR A 301 2.21 12.04 6.71
CA THR A 301 1.60 10.84 7.28
C THR A 301 0.72 10.16 6.25
N SER A 302 0.95 8.87 5.97
CA SER A 302 0.13 8.07 5.06
C SER A 302 -0.81 7.17 5.86
N PHE A 303 -2.08 7.18 5.48
CA PHE A 303 -3.15 6.38 6.07
C PHE A 303 -3.77 5.47 5.02
N GLN A 304 -4.06 4.25 5.43
CA GLN A 304 -4.91 3.32 4.70
C GLN A 304 -6.11 2.94 5.56
N GLN A 305 -7.30 3.05 4.98
CA GLN A 305 -8.53 2.66 5.65
C GLN A 305 -9.48 1.96 4.68
N SER A 306 -10.22 0.97 5.17
CA SER A 306 -11.20 0.23 4.38
C SER A 306 -12.61 0.44 4.94
N PHE A 307 -13.57 0.60 4.04
CA PHE A 307 -14.99 0.77 4.30
C PHE A 307 -15.76 -0.34 3.58
N PRO A 308 -15.83 -1.56 4.15
CA PRO A 308 -16.55 -2.67 3.53
C PRO A 308 -18.06 -2.45 3.50
N ARG A 309 -18.58 -1.62 4.41
CA ARG A 309 -19.99 -1.20 4.50
C ARG A 309 -20.08 0.32 4.47
N PRO A 310 -20.00 0.95 3.28
CA PRO A 310 -19.97 2.40 3.15
C PRO A 310 -21.18 3.08 3.80
N GLU A 311 -22.36 2.44 3.83
CA GLU A 311 -23.59 2.96 4.42
C GLU A 311 -23.47 3.34 5.92
N LEU A 312 -22.46 2.79 6.60
CA LEU A 312 -22.13 3.11 8.00
C LEU A 312 -21.34 4.40 8.17
N ILE A 313 -20.85 4.99 7.08
CA ILE A 313 -20.08 6.22 7.13
C ILE A 313 -20.96 7.36 7.68
N TYR A 314 -20.59 7.87 8.85
CA TYR A 314 -21.37 8.88 9.58
C TYR A 314 -20.76 10.28 9.55
N GLY A 315 -19.55 10.43 9.01
CA GLY A 315 -18.80 11.67 9.08
C GLY A 315 -17.72 11.83 8.03
N ASP A 316 -17.02 12.96 8.14
CA ASP A 316 -15.86 13.33 7.35
C ASP A 316 -14.62 13.14 8.23
N HIS A 317 -13.46 12.85 7.64
CA HIS A 317 -12.24 12.73 8.43
C HIS A 317 -11.78 14.10 8.89
N GLU A 318 -11.91 14.35 10.19
CA GLU A 318 -11.22 15.46 10.84
C GLU A 318 -9.91 14.95 11.42
N PHE A 319 -8.85 15.73 11.24
CA PHE A 319 -7.54 15.41 11.78
C PHE A 319 -7.21 16.28 12.98
N ARG A 320 -6.43 15.72 13.89
CA ARG A 320 -5.79 16.45 14.99
C ARG A 320 -4.29 16.20 14.96
N ARG A 321 -3.53 17.10 15.57
CA ARG A 321 -2.11 16.89 15.83
C ARG A 321 -1.96 15.68 16.76
N ALA A 322 -1.04 14.78 16.43
CA ALA A 322 -0.64 13.68 17.30
C ALA A 322 0.15 14.20 18.51
N GLU A 323 0.26 13.42 19.57
CA GLU A 323 1.03 13.82 20.77
C GLU A 323 2.51 14.06 20.45
N THR A 324 3.06 13.27 19.53
CA THR A 324 4.45 13.30 19.09
C THR A 324 4.56 13.23 17.57
N ASP A 325 5.65 13.79 17.03
CA ASP A 325 6.01 13.70 15.62
C ASP A 325 6.85 12.44 15.34
N ASP A 326 6.45 11.30 15.90
CA ASP A 326 7.20 10.04 15.78
C ASP A 326 7.18 9.53 14.34
N THR A 327 8.35 9.18 13.81
CA THR A 327 8.49 8.63 12.47
C THR A 327 8.14 7.14 12.43
N TYR A 328 7.57 6.70 11.32
CA TYR A 328 7.21 5.30 11.08
C TYR A 328 7.36 4.98 9.59
N GLN A 329 7.90 3.81 9.28
CA GLN A 329 7.92 3.30 7.91
C GLN A 329 7.65 1.80 7.97
N ARG A 330 6.66 1.34 7.19
CA ARG A 330 6.37 -0.09 7.07
C ARG A 330 7.62 -0.84 6.58
N VAL A 331 7.94 -1.95 7.22
CA VAL A 331 9.04 -2.82 6.82
C VAL A 331 8.49 -4.09 6.19
N THR A 332 8.92 -4.42 4.98
CA THR A 332 8.65 -5.70 4.32
C THR A 332 9.89 -6.58 4.45
N TYR A 333 9.69 -7.83 4.89
CA TYR A 333 10.79 -8.78 5.07
C TYR A 333 10.93 -9.73 3.88
N ASP A 334 12.06 -9.63 3.19
CA ASP A 334 12.47 -10.59 2.17
C ASP A 334 13.18 -11.75 2.85
N HIS A 335 12.63 -12.94 2.73
CA HIS A 335 13.19 -14.14 3.34
C HIS A 335 14.14 -14.79 2.35
N LYS A 336 15.40 -14.96 2.75
CA LYS A 336 16.42 -15.64 1.92
C LYS A 336 17.07 -16.77 2.70
N LEU A 337 17.29 -17.91 2.04
CA LEU A 337 18.10 -18.99 2.61
C LEU A 337 19.52 -18.48 2.90
N LEU A 338 20.04 -18.78 4.09
CA LEU A 338 21.40 -18.42 4.46
C LEU A 338 22.40 -19.17 3.58
N THR A 339 23.25 -18.44 2.85
CA THR A 339 24.30 -19.00 2.02
C THR A 339 25.68 -18.53 2.52
N ILE A 340 26.66 -19.43 2.48
CA ILE A 340 28.06 -19.16 2.78
C ILE A 340 28.84 -19.53 1.50
N GLY A 341 29.45 -18.52 0.85
CA GLY A 341 30.15 -18.73 -0.42
C GLY A 341 29.26 -19.24 -1.56
N GLY A 342 27.98 -18.86 -1.58
CA GLY A 342 27.00 -19.34 -2.55
C GLY A 342 26.39 -20.72 -2.25
N VAL A 343 26.87 -21.42 -1.23
CA VAL A 343 26.34 -22.72 -0.79
C VAL A 343 25.37 -22.53 0.38
N PRO A 344 24.16 -23.11 0.35
CA PRO A 344 23.27 -23.13 1.51
C PRO A 344 23.97 -23.61 2.80
N ALA A 345 23.93 -22.80 3.85
CA ALA A 345 24.67 -23.04 5.08
C ALA A 345 24.30 -24.39 5.75
N TRP A 346 23.04 -24.82 5.61
CA TRP A 346 22.57 -26.10 6.13
C TRP A 346 23.27 -27.31 5.48
N LEU A 347 23.65 -27.22 4.20
CA LEU A 347 24.40 -28.29 3.51
C LEU A 347 25.78 -28.46 4.14
N LEU A 348 26.43 -27.35 4.49
CA LEU A 348 27.74 -27.37 5.16
C LEU A 348 27.62 -27.99 6.55
N THR A 349 26.56 -27.67 7.30
CA THR A 349 26.37 -28.25 8.64
C THR A 349 26.00 -29.73 8.61
N VAL A 350 25.12 -30.13 7.68
CA VAL A 350 24.72 -31.55 7.54
C VAL A 350 25.90 -32.37 7.03
N GLY A 351 26.59 -31.88 5.99
CA GLY A 351 27.79 -32.53 5.44
C GLY A 351 28.93 -32.62 6.46
N GLY A 352 29.21 -31.53 7.18
CA GLY A 352 30.22 -31.51 8.25
C GLY A 352 29.87 -32.45 9.40
N GLY A 353 28.60 -32.49 9.83
CA GLY A 353 28.12 -33.43 10.84
C GLY A 353 28.28 -34.89 10.40
N LEU A 354 27.92 -35.22 9.15
CA LEU A 354 28.06 -36.57 8.60
C LEU A 354 29.53 -37.02 8.55
N LEU A 355 30.43 -36.14 8.13
CA LEU A 355 31.87 -36.40 8.12
C LEU A 355 32.42 -36.64 9.53
N ALA A 356 31.98 -35.86 10.52
CA ALA A 356 32.37 -36.06 11.91
C ALA A 356 31.91 -37.42 12.46
N VAL A 357 30.67 -37.83 12.16
CA VAL A 357 30.14 -39.15 12.54
C VAL A 357 30.95 -40.28 11.86
N LEU A 358 31.22 -40.18 10.56
CA LEU A 358 32.01 -41.18 9.83
C LEU A 358 33.44 -41.28 10.38
N ALA A 359 34.08 -40.17 10.71
CA ALA A 359 35.40 -40.16 11.36
C ALA A 359 35.36 -40.81 12.75
N GLY A 360 34.30 -40.57 13.53
CA GLY A 360 34.05 -41.23 14.82
C GLY A 360 33.88 -42.75 14.69
N VAL A 361 33.10 -43.21 13.71
CA VAL A 361 32.93 -44.64 13.44
C VAL A 361 34.25 -45.27 12.98
N LEU A 362 34.98 -44.61 12.09
CA LEU A 362 36.26 -45.10 11.59
C LEU A 362 37.30 -45.22 12.72
N THR A 363 37.39 -44.22 13.60
CA THR A 363 38.29 -44.25 14.76
C THR A 363 37.92 -45.36 15.74
N LEU A 364 36.62 -45.57 16.03
CA LEU A 364 36.14 -46.69 16.84
C LEU A 364 36.46 -48.05 16.20
N LEU A 365 36.26 -48.20 14.89
CA LEU A 365 36.59 -49.42 14.15
C LEU A 365 38.09 -49.69 14.16
N MET A 366 38.93 -48.67 13.96
CA MET A 366 40.38 -48.80 14.03
C MET A 366 40.85 -49.18 15.43
N ALA A 367 40.28 -48.58 16.49
CA ALA A 367 40.56 -48.94 17.87
C ALA A 367 40.18 -50.39 18.17
N ALA A 368 38.98 -50.83 17.75
CA ALA A 368 38.53 -52.21 17.90
C ALA A 368 39.42 -53.21 17.14
N ARG A 369 39.88 -52.86 15.93
CA ARG A 369 40.77 -53.70 15.12
C ARG A 369 42.17 -53.79 15.71
N ARG A 370 42.69 -52.71 16.32
CA ARG A 370 43.95 -52.72 17.08
C ARG A 370 43.85 -53.63 18.31
N ARG A 371 42.77 -53.55 19.09
CA ARG A 371 42.53 -54.43 20.23
C ARG A 371 42.51 -55.91 19.83
N ARG A 372 41.75 -56.28 18.78
CA ARG A 372 41.72 -57.65 18.27
C ARG A 372 43.07 -58.15 17.72
N ARG A 373 43.91 -57.27 17.17
CA ARG A 373 45.28 -57.63 16.74
C ARG A 373 46.22 -57.83 17.92
N ALA A 374 46.12 -57.00 18.97
CA ALA A 374 46.87 -57.21 20.21
C ALA A 374 46.50 -58.56 20.86
N GLU A 375 45.21 -58.91 20.90
CA GLU A 375 44.75 -60.21 21.39
C GLU A 375 45.25 -61.39 20.55
N ARG A 376 45.40 -61.22 19.22
CA ARG A 376 45.97 -62.26 18.34
C ARG A 376 47.49 -62.38 18.43
N PHE A 377 48.21 -61.31 18.79
CA PHE A 377 49.67 -61.33 18.89
C PHE A 377 50.15 -61.94 20.21
N TRP A 378 49.33 -61.92 21.27
CA TRP A 378 49.70 -62.47 22.59
C TRP A 378 49.23 -63.91 22.87
N GLY A 379 48.34 -64.49 22.07
CA GLY A 379 47.70 -65.77 22.42
C GLY A 379 47.04 -65.72 23.82
N PRO A 380 46.51 -66.84 24.36
CA PRO A 380 45.85 -66.84 25.68
C PRO A 380 46.78 -66.54 26.88
N GLY A 381 48.05 -66.19 26.64
CA GLY A 381 49.08 -66.08 27.69
C GLY A 381 49.44 -64.67 28.15
N GLY A 382 49.04 -63.61 27.45
CA GLY A 382 49.37 -62.21 27.82
C GLY A 382 50.89 -61.91 27.94
N PRO A 383 51.30 -60.64 28.07
CA PRO A 383 52.70 -60.30 28.33
C PRO A 383 53.13 -60.70 29.75
N PRO A 384 54.36 -61.20 29.98
CA PRO A 384 54.85 -61.50 31.32
C PRO A 384 54.98 -60.20 32.13
N GLY A 385 54.37 -60.19 33.31
CA GLY A 385 54.42 -59.06 34.24
C GLY A 385 55.80 -58.93 34.92
N PRO A 386 56.22 -57.70 35.29
CA PRO A 386 57.45 -57.47 36.02
C PRO A 386 57.24 -57.89 37.48
N GLY A 387 57.47 -59.16 37.79
CA GLY A 387 57.26 -59.68 39.16
C GLY A 387 57.89 -61.03 39.47
N ASP A 388 58.12 -61.90 38.49
CA ASP A 388 58.59 -63.26 38.79
C ASP A 388 60.12 -63.35 38.75
N SER A 389 60.75 -63.03 39.88
CA SER A 389 62.05 -63.57 40.24
C SER A 389 61.87 -64.65 41.32
N PRO A 390 62.38 -65.88 41.15
CA PRO A 390 62.18 -66.96 42.11
C PRO A 390 63.13 -66.79 43.32
N GLY A 391 62.55 -66.58 44.50
CA GLY A 391 63.28 -66.50 45.77
C GLY A 391 63.56 -67.87 46.40
N TYR A 392 64.81 -68.11 46.75
CA TYR A 392 65.33 -69.26 47.51
C TYR A 392 64.81 -69.29 48.98
N PRO A 393 64.81 -70.47 49.65
CA PRO A 393 64.13 -70.67 50.93
C PRO A 393 65.01 -70.32 52.15
N GLN A 394 64.36 -69.82 53.21
CA GLN A 394 64.97 -69.65 54.54
C GLN A 394 64.64 -70.83 55.46
N HIS A 395 65.66 -71.34 56.15
CA HIS A 395 65.58 -72.32 57.23
C HIS A 395 65.88 -71.63 58.59
N LEU A 396 64.94 -71.77 59.52
CA LEU A 396 65.04 -72.00 60.99
C LEU A 396 66.25 -71.44 61.80
N SER A 397 65.97 -70.65 62.86
CA SER A 397 65.88 -71.13 64.26
C SER A 397 65.83 -70.00 65.33
N PRO A 398 65.34 -70.27 66.56
CA PRO A 398 65.11 -69.28 67.64
C PRO A 398 66.03 -69.44 68.88
N GLY A 399 66.06 -68.41 69.75
CA GLY A 399 66.59 -68.43 71.13
C GLY A 399 67.04 -67.04 71.60
N GLN A 400 66.29 -66.34 72.47
CA GLN A 400 66.29 -66.36 73.96
C GLN A 400 67.24 -65.30 74.58
N ASP A 401 66.67 -64.29 75.26
CA ASP A 401 66.81 -64.04 76.72
C ASP A 401 66.64 -62.55 77.12
N GLY A 402 65.96 -62.31 78.26
CA GLY A 402 66.19 -61.14 79.12
C GLY A 402 64.99 -60.30 79.60
N LEU A 403 64.48 -60.60 80.80
CA LEU A 403 63.79 -59.70 81.76
C LEU A 403 64.77 -58.62 82.32
N PRO A 404 64.39 -57.52 83.03
CA PRO A 404 63.51 -57.47 84.24
C PRO A 404 62.59 -56.19 84.30
N SER A 405 61.76 -55.86 85.29
CA SER A 405 61.46 -56.27 86.68
C SER A 405 59.95 -56.15 86.91
#